data_AF-A0A438HXD6-F1
#
_entry.id   AF-A0A438HXD6-F1
#
_cell.length_a   1.000
_cell.length_b   1.000
_cell.length_c   1.000
_cell.angle_alpha   90.00
_cell.angle_beta   90.00
_cell.angle_gamma   90.00
#
_symmetry.space_group_name_H-M   'P 1'
#
loop_
_entity.id
_entity.type
_entity.pdbx_description
1 polymer ?
#
loop_
_entity_poly.entity_id
_entity_poly.type
_entity_poly.pdbx_seq_one_letter_code
_entity_poly.pdbx_strand_id
1 'polypeptide(L)'
;MHLKFTLCNSAVANPCLNNYVINSQGRKMSKTLGNVIDPIDTIKEFGTDALRFTLALGTAGQDLNLSTERLTSNKAFTNKLWNAGKFVLQNCLVKVISLLGKLYWLVRFVFAHF
;
A
#
# COMPACT_ATOMS: atom_id res chain seq x y z
N MET A 1 10.89 -22.98 18.10
CA MET A 1 9.89 -22.16 18.81
C MET A 1 10.27 -20.71 18.52
N HIS A 2 9.63 -19.87 17.68
CA HIS A 2 8.19 -19.64 17.55
C HIS A 2 7.71 -19.04 16.21
N LEU A 3 8.52 -18.95 15.15
CA LEU A 3 8.10 -18.24 13.92
C LEU A 3 8.15 -19.05 12.61
N LYS A 4 8.73 -20.26 12.63
CA LYS A 4 8.77 -21.14 11.45
C LYS A 4 7.51 -22.01 11.26
N PHE A 5 6.63 -22.13 12.26
CA PHE A 5 5.36 -22.86 12.09
C PHE A 5 4.17 -21.95 11.71
N THR A 6 4.23 -20.66 12.02
CA THR A 6 3.04 -19.79 11.95
C THR A 6 2.62 -19.44 10.52
N LEU A 7 3.52 -19.28 9.56
CA LEU A 7 3.08 -18.99 8.17
C LEU A 7 2.60 -20.22 7.37
N CYS A 8 2.81 -21.43 7.89
CA CYS A 8 2.20 -22.64 7.31
C CYS A 8 0.92 -23.04 8.07
N ASN A 9 0.69 -22.53 9.29
CA ASN A 9 -0.35 -22.98 10.21
C ASN A 9 -1.23 -21.85 10.81
N SER A 10 -1.03 -20.59 10.42
CA SER A 10 -1.84 -19.47 10.88
C SER A 10 -2.86 -19.08 9.83
N ALA A 11 -4.11 -19.29 10.21
CA ALA A 11 -5.33 -18.88 9.56
C ALA A 11 -5.35 -17.37 9.21
N VAL A 12 -4.80 -17.01 8.05
CA VAL A 12 -5.43 -16.02 7.17
C VAL A 12 -5.90 -16.74 5.91
N ALA A 13 -6.54 -17.87 6.16
CA ALA A 13 -7.17 -18.71 5.17
C ALA A 13 -8.46 -19.20 5.82
N ASN A 14 -9.56 -18.48 5.59
CA ASN A 14 -10.83 -19.16 5.50
C ASN A 14 -10.64 -20.32 4.49
N PRO A 15 -11.14 -21.52 4.79
CA PRO A 15 -10.95 -22.71 3.96
C PRO A 15 -11.70 -22.54 2.63
N CYS A 16 -11.11 -21.78 1.72
CA CYS A 16 -11.55 -21.51 0.36
C CYS A 16 -10.28 -21.10 -0.44
N LEU A 17 -9.54 -22.10 -0.91
CA LEU A 17 -8.61 -22.02 -2.05
C LEU A 17 -7.65 -20.79 -2.08
N ASN A 18 -6.73 -20.73 -1.13
CA ASN A 18 -5.71 -19.66 -1.08
C ASN A 18 -4.56 -19.97 -2.03
N ASN A 19 -4.25 -19.02 -2.91
CA ASN A 19 -3.12 -19.05 -3.84
C ASN A 19 -1.81 -19.33 -3.12
N TYR A 20 -0.96 -20.17 -3.70
CA TYR A 20 0.40 -20.29 -3.19
C TYR A 20 1.25 -19.13 -3.69
N VAL A 21 2.16 -18.66 -2.84
CA VAL A 21 3.14 -17.67 -3.27
C VAL A 21 4.34 -18.40 -3.87
N ILE A 22 4.68 -18.01 -5.08
CA ILE A 22 5.75 -18.56 -5.90
C ILE A 22 6.87 -17.53 -6.01
N ASN A 23 8.12 -18.00 -6.07
CA ASN A 23 9.25 -17.15 -6.39
C ASN A 23 9.22 -16.66 -7.85
N SER A 24 10.14 -15.76 -8.21
CA SER A 24 10.32 -15.30 -9.59
C SER A 24 10.52 -16.41 -10.62
N GLN A 25 11.02 -17.58 -10.20
CA GLN A 25 11.33 -18.73 -11.06
C GLN A 25 10.19 -19.75 -11.17
N GLY A 26 8.98 -19.46 -10.72
CA GLY A 26 7.87 -20.41 -10.87
C GLY A 26 7.87 -21.56 -9.84
N ARG A 27 8.77 -21.54 -8.85
CA ARG A 27 8.86 -22.55 -7.80
C ARG A 27 8.18 -22.11 -6.50
N LYS A 28 7.46 -23.05 -5.90
CA LYS A 28 6.80 -22.91 -4.60
C LYS A 28 7.82 -22.48 -3.53
N MET A 29 7.52 -21.45 -2.75
CA MET A 29 8.40 -21.06 -1.64
C MET A 29 8.37 -22.11 -0.53
N SER A 30 9.55 -22.53 -0.08
CA SER A 30 9.70 -23.49 1.01
C SER A 30 10.98 -23.24 1.80
N LYS A 31 10.89 -23.43 3.12
CA LYS A 31 11.99 -23.23 4.07
C LYS A 31 13.14 -24.21 3.84
N THR A 32 12.83 -25.43 3.42
CA THR A 32 13.84 -26.47 3.14
C THR A 32 14.58 -26.20 1.83
N LEU A 33 13.91 -25.55 0.87
CA LEU A 33 14.49 -25.17 -0.41
C LEU A 33 15.30 -23.85 -0.33
N GLY A 34 15.30 -23.16 0.82
CA GLY A 34 16.05 -21.90 1.01
C GLY A 34 15.55 -20.73 0.16
N ASN A 35 14.40 -20.86 -0.50
CA ASN A 35 13.85 -19.92 -1.47
C ASN A 35 12.69 -19.11 -0.86
N VAL A 36 12.86 -18.69 0.39
CA VAL A 36 11.87 -17.89 1.11
C VAL A 36 12.35 -16.45 1.13
N ILE A 37 11.51 -15.54 0.66
CA ILE A 37 11.75 -14.11 0.76
C ILE A 37 11.34 -13.66 2.16
N ASP A 38 12.27 -13.05 2.91
CA ASP A 38 11.96 -12.54 4.23
C ASP A 38 11.10 -11.26 4.13
N PRO A 39 9.93 -11.22 4.80
CA PRO A 39 8.99 -10.12 4.65
C PRO A 39 9.54 -8.82 5.24
N ILE A 40 10.35 -8.89 6.29
CA ILE A 40 10.91 -7.70 6.96
C ILE A 40 11.88 -6.97 6.04
N ASP A 41 12.73 -7.70 5.32
CA ASP A 41 13.70 -7.09 4.42
C ASP A 41 13.02 -6.53 3.17
N THR A 42 12.00 -7.25 2.66
CA THR A 42 11.17 -6.76 1.55
C THR A 42 10.42 -5.47 1.90
N ILE A 43 9.91 -5.37 3.13
CA ILE A 43 9.24 -4.16 3.63
C ILE A 43 10.22 -2.99 3.71
N LYS A 44 11.45 -3.22 4.16
CA LYS A 44 12.48 -2.16 4.22
C LYS A 44 12.83 -1.63 2.83
N GLU A 45 12.86 -2.49 1.81
CA GLU A 45 13.27 -2.11 0.46
C GLU A 45 12.13 -1.48 -0.38
N PHE A 46 10.94 -2.10 -0.35
CA PHE A 46 9.83 -1.73 -1.22
C PHE A 46 8.69 -0.99 -0.51
N GLY A 47 8.64 -1.06 0.83
CA GLY A 47 7.56 -0.52 1.65
C GLY A 47 6.43 -1.52 1.90
N THR A 48 5.75 -1.33 3.03
CA THR A 48 4.65 -2.22 3.46
C THR A 48 3.49 -2.23 2.48
N ASP A 49 3.12 -1.07 1.93
CA ASP A 49 1.96 -0.96 1.05
C ASP A 49 2.20 -1.65 -0.29
N ALA A 50 3.40 -1.54 -0.86
CA ALA A 50 3.74 -2.22 -2.10
C ALA A 50 3.59 -3.75 -1.97
N LEU A 51 4.06 -4.31 -0.85
CA LEU A 51 3.90 -5.75 -0.56
C LEU A 51 2.41 -6.13 -0.40
N ARG A 52 1.63 -5.36 0.36
CA ARG A 52 0.19 -5.62 0.56
C ARG A 52 -0.59 -5.52 -0.75
N PHE A 53 -0.32 -4.53 -1.59
CA PHE A 53 -0.94 -4.40 -2.91
C PHE A 53 -0.62 -5.61 -3.79
N THR A 54 0.62 -6.08 -3.76
CA THR A 54 1.04 -7.24 -4.55
C THR A 54 0.27 -8.50 -4.14
N LEU A 55 0.07 -8.70 -2.84
CA LEU A 55 -0.68 -9.83 -2.30
C LEU A 55 -2.19 -9.71 -2.58
N ALA A 56 -2.75 -8.51 -2.48
CA ALA A 56 -4.17 -8.25 -2.72
C ALA A 56 -4.57 -8.37 -4.20
N LEU A 57 -3.64 -8.14 -5.13
CA LEU A 57 -3.85 -8.32 -6.56
C LEU A 57 -3.85 -9.80 -7.00
N GLY A 58 -3.56 -10.74 -6.10
CA GLY A 58 -3.64 -12.17 -6.39
C GLY A 58 -5.08 -12.62 -6.63
N THR A 59 -5.37 -13.11 -7.83
CA THR A 59 -6.69 -13.70 -8.17
C THR A 59 -6.89 -15.02 -7.45
N ALA A 60 -7.96 -15.16 -6.67
CA ALA A 60 -8.26 -16.41 -5.96
C ALA A 60 -8.23 -17.65 -6.89
N GLY A 61 -7.54 -18.70 -6.46
CA GLY A 61 -7.29 -19.93 -7.22
C GLY A 61 -6.05 -19.95 -8.12
N GLN A 62 -5.26 -18.86 -8.22
CA GLN A 62 -4.05 -18.79 -9.05
C GLN A 62 -2.80 -18.46 -8.26
N ASP A 63 -1.75 -19.24 -8.40
CA ASP A 63 -0.52 -18.99 -7.66
C ASP A 63 0.09 -17.60 -7.96
N LEU A 64 0.44 -16.88 -6.89
CA LEU A 64 0.94 -15.52 -6.96
C LEU A 64 2.46 -15.53 -7.09
N ASN A 65 2.97 -15.12 -8.25
CA ASN A 65 4.40 -14.87 -8.43
C ASN A 65 4.82 -13.55 -7.76
N LEU A 66 5.70 -13.67 -6.75
CA LEU A 66 6.34 -12.58 -6.02
C LEU A 66 7.70 -12.27 -6.66
N SER A 67 7.67 -11.52 -7.78
CA SER A 67 8.86 -11.01 -8.43
C SER A 67 9.23 -9.61 -7.94
N THR A 68 10.53 -9.32 -7.91
CA THR A 68 11.06 -7.99 -7.54
C THR A 68 10.56 -6.89 -8.48
N GLU A 69 10.34 -7.19 -9.76
CA GLU A 69 9.79 -6.28 -10.76
C GLU A 69 8.34 -5.85 -10.41
N ARG A 70 7.50 -6.80 -9.96
CA ARG A 70 6.14 -6.49 -9.52
C ARG A 70 6.14 -5.63 -8.27
N LEU A 71 7.01 -5.92 -7.31
CA LEU A 71 7.18 -5.11 -6.11
C LEU A 71 7.65 -3.69 -6.45
N THR A 72 8.61 -3.55 -7.37
CA THR A 72 9.12 -2.26 -7.83
C THR A 72 8.02 -1.43 -8.52
N SER A 73 7.23 -2.08 -9.38
CA SER A 73 6.09 -1.44 -10.05
C SER A 73 5.03 -0.98 -9.06
N ASN A 74 4.71 -1.81 -8.06
CA ASN A 74 3.74 -1.48 -7.03
C ASN A 74 4.22 -0.36 -6.11
N LYS A 75 5.52 -0.29 -5.80
CA LYS A 75 6.13 0.86 -5.11
C LYS A 75 5.95 2.15 -5.90
N ALA A 76 6.22 2.12 -7.21
CA ALA A 76 6.02 3.28 -8.08
C ALA A 76 4.53 3.70 -8.13
N PHE A 77 3.61 2.73 -8.16
CA PHE A 77 2.18 2.98 -8.10
C PHE A 77 1.74 3.64 -6.79
N THR A 78 2.17 3.12 -5.65
CA THR A 78 1.89 3.72 -4.34
C THR A 78 2.41 5.16 -4.24
N ASN A 79 3.59 5.44 -4.80
CA ASN A 79 4.13 6.80 -4.85
C ASN A 79 3.26 7.75 -5.70
N LYS A 80 2.73 7.28 -6.83
CA LYS A 80 1.79 8.06 -7.64
C LYS A 80 0.49 8.35 -6.88
N LEU A 81 -0.04 7.36 -6.15
CA LEU A 81 -1.25 7.53 -5.34
C LEU A 81 -1.02 8.57 -4.23
N TRP A 82 0.14 8.52 -3.57
CA TRP A 82 0.53 9.51 -2.57
C TRP A 82 0.58 10.93 -3.15
N ASN A 83 1.23 11.10 -4.31
CA ASN A 83 1.31 12.40 -4.99
C ASN A 83 -0.06 12.90 -5.43
N ALA A 84 -0.94 12.03 -5.93
CA ALA A 84 -2.31 12.40 -6.29
C ALA A 84 -3.13 12.86 -5.07
N GLY A 85 -3.05 12.13 -3.96
CA GLY A 85 -3.71 12.52 -2.71
C GLY A 85 -3.22 13.86 -2.19
N LYS A 86 -1.89 14.08 -2.21
CA LYS A 86 -1.28 15.38 -1.86
C LYS A 86 -1.77 16.51 -2.75
N PHE A 87 -1.86 16.29 -4.06
CA PHE A 87 -2.37 17.28 -5.00
C PHE A 87 -3.81 17.69 -4.68
N VAL A 88 -4.71 16.73 -4.45
CA VAL A 88 -6.12 17.04 -4.11
C VAL A 88 -6.20 17.82 -2.80
N LEU A 89 -5.46 17.39 -1.77
CA LEU A 89 -5.43 18.08 -0.48
C LEU A 89 -4.93 19.52 -0.60
N GLN A 90 -3.85 19.76 -1.36
CA GLN A 90 -3.30 21.09 -1.58
C GLN A 90 -4.30 22.01 -2.31
N ASN A 91 -4.97 21.52 -3.34
CA ASN A 91 -5.95 22.31 -4.08
C ASN A 91 -7.20 22.64 -3.26
N CYS A 92 -7.70 21.69 -2.45
CA CYS A 92 -8.86 21.91 -1.61
C CYS A 92 -8.57 22.86 -0.44
N LEU A 93 -7.44 22.68 0.27
CA LEU A 93 -7.09 23.53 1.41
C LEU A 93 -6.84 24.98 1.01
N VAL A 94 -6.16 25.22 -0.11
CA VAL A 94 -5.90 26.60 -0.60
C VAL A 94 -7.20 27.31 -0.95
N LYS A 95 -8.17 26.62 -1.57
CA LYS A 95 -9.48 27.20 -1.88
C LYS A 95 -10.25 27.60 -0.62
N VAL A 96 -10.32 26.71 0.37
CA VAL A 96 -11.05 26.98 1.63
C VAL A 96 -10.44 28.17 2.38
N ILE A 97 -9.11 28.23 2.50
CA ILE A 97 -8.42 29.34 3.17
C ILE A 97 -8.65 30.66 2.43
N SER A 98 -8.61 30.66 1.10
CA SER A 98 -8.87 31.87 0.30
C SER A 98 -10.29 32.41 0.46
N LEU A 99 -11.28 31.52 0.61
CA LEU A 99 -12.69 31.90 0.80
C LEU A 99 -12.93 32.45 2.21
N LEU A 100 -12.34 31.83 3.22
CA LEU A 100 -12.39 32.31 4.60
C LEU A 100 -11.72 33.69 4.75
N GLY A 101 -10.58 33.91 4.08
CA GLY A 101 -9.91 35.21 4.08
C GLY A 101 -10.74 36.32 3.44
N LYS A 102 -11.43 36.04 2.32
CA LYS A 102 -12.34 36.99 1.67
C LYS A 102 -13.54 37.33 2.55
N LEU A 103 -14.13 36.33 3.20
CA LEU A 103 -15.26 36.54 4.12
C LEU A 103 -14.84 37.36 5.35
N TYR A 104 -13.66 37.11 5.91
CA TYR A 104 -13.13 37.87 7.04
C TYR A 104 -12.96 39.37 6.72
N TRP A 105 -12.37 39.70 5.57
CA TRP A 105 -12.23 41.09 5.12
C TRP A 105 -13.58 41.75 4.88
N LEU A 106 -14.54 41.02 4.31
CA LEU A 106 -15.90 41.54 4.09
C LEU A 106 -16.59 41.87 5.41
N VAL A 107 -16.57 40.95 6.38
CA VAL A 107 -17.16 41.16 7.72
C VAL A 107 -16.50 42.32 8.44
N ARG A 108 -15.16 42.44 8.37
CA ARG A 108 -14.41 43.57 8.94
C ARG A 108 -14.69 44.90 8.25
N PHE A 109 -14.93 44.91 6.93
CA PHE A 109 -15.29 46.12 6.19
C PHE A 109 -16.71 46.60 6.55
N VAL A 110 -17.68 45.67 6.63
CA VAL A 110 -19.06 45.97 7.02
C VAL A 110 -19.14 46.51 8.46
N PHE A 111 -18.38 45.94 9.40
CA PHE A 111 -18.31 46.43 10.78
C PHE A 111 -17.51 47.73 10.96
N ALA A 112 -16.71 48.15 9.98
CA ALA A 112 -15.99 49.43 10.03
C ALA A 112 -16.81 50.62 9.51
N HIS A 113 -17.96 50.34 8.87
CA HIS A 113 -18.89 51.36 8.34
C HIS A 113 -20.16 51.52 9.18
N PHE A 114 -20.26 50.79 10.29
CA PHE A 114 -21.23 50.98 11.37
C PHE A 114 -20.49 51.41 12.63
#